data_AF-A0A4V3D599-F1
#
_entry.id   AF-A0A4V3D599-F1
#
_cell.length_a   1.000
_cell.length_b   1.000
_cell.length_c   1.000
_cell.angle_alpha   90.00
_cell.angle_beta   90.00
_cell.angle_gamma   90.00
#
_symmetry.space_group_name_H-M   'P 1'
#
loop_
_entity.id
_entity.type
_entity.pdbx_description
1 polymer ?
#
loop_
_entity_poly.entity_id
_entity_poly.type
_entity_poly.pdbx_seq_one_letter_code
_entity_poly.pdbx_strand_id
1 'polypeptide(L)'
;MENVLGLVALACGLIVALGAVGASIGIAIMGGKYLESSARQPELMNDLQTKMFILAGLIDAAFLIGVAVALLFAFANPFVIA
;
A
#
# COMPACT_ATOMS: atom_id res chain seq x y z
N MET A 1 -21.85 -10.76 19.71
CA MET A 1 -20.79 -11.20 18.77
C MET A 1 -21.00 -10.70 17.34
N GLU A 2 -22.22 -10.75 16.78
CA GLU A 2 -22.48 -10.32 15.39
C GLU A 2 -22.08 -8.86 15.10
N ASN A 3 -22.41 -7.92 16.00
CA ASN A 3 -22.00 -6.51 15.85
C ASN A 3 -20.48 -6.31 15.87
N VAL A 4 -19.75 -7.11 16.65
CA VAL A 4 -18.28 -7.03 16.73
C VAL A 4 -17.67 -7.53 15.42
N LEU A 5 -18.19 -8.63 14.88
CA LEU A 5 -17.77 -9.14 13.56
C LEU A 5 -18.03 -8.12 12.45
N GLY A 6 -19.20 -7.48 12.45
CA GLY A 6 -19.54 -6.45 11.46
C GLY A 6 -18.62 -5.22 11.51
N LEU A 7 -18.29 -4.76 12.72
CA LEU A 7 -17.36 -3.64 12.91
C LEU A 7 -15.92 -4.01 12.50
N VAL A 8 -15.48 -5.23 12.78
CA VAL A 8 -14.16 -5.71 12.36
C VAL A 8 -14.09 -5.83 10.83
N ALA A 9 -15.13 -6.33 10.17
CA ALA A 9 -15.18 -6.39 8.71
C ALA A 9 -15.08 -4.99 8.08
N LEU A 10 -15.78 -4.00 8.64
CA LEU A 10 -15.67 -2.60 8.22
C LEU A 10 -14.26 -2.03 8.47
N ALA A 11 -13.67 -2.30 9.64
CA ALA A 11 -12.32 -1.86 9.96
C ALA A 11 -11.27 -2.46 8.99
N CYS A 12 -11.36 -3.75 8.67
CA CYS A 12 -10.52 -4.39 7.66
C CYS A 12 -10.67 -3.72 6.29
N GLY A 13 -11.91 -3.46 5.87
CA GLY A 13 -12.18 -2.75 4.62
C GLY A 13 -11.54 -1.36 4.57
N LEU A 14 -11.64 -0.60 5.67
CA LEU A 14 -11.04 0.74 5.76
C LEU A 14 -9.51 0.70 5.73
N ILE A 15 -8.88 -0.23 6.47
CA ILE A 15 -7.41 -0.37 6.49
C ILE A 15 -6.89 -0.64 5.08
N VAL A 16 -7.51 -1.59 4.36
CA VAL A 16 -7.08 -1.95 3.00
C VAL A 16 -7.37 -0.82 2.01
N ALA A 17 -8.54 -0.19 2.07
CA ALA A 17 -8.91 0.89 1.17
C ALA A 17 -8.00 2.11 1.33
N LEU A 18 -7.75 2.55 2.56
CA LEU A 18 -6.88 3.69 2.83
C LEU A 18 -5.43 3.39 2.45
N GLY A 19 -4.95 2.17 2.73
CA GLY A 19 -3.63 1.72 2.29
C GLY A 19 -3.49 1.69 0.76
N ALA A 20 -4.48 1.15 0.05
CA ALA A 20 -4.47 1.07 -1.40
C ALA A 20 -4.51 2.45 -2.07
N VAL A 21 -5.28 3.40 -1.51
CA VAL A 21 -5.31 4.80 -1.98
C VAL A 21 -3.94 5.46 -1.78
N GLY A 22 -3.35 5.30 -0.59
CA GLY A 22 -2.02 5.85 -0.29
C GLY A 22 -0.94 5.31 -1.24
N ALA A 23 -0.93 4.00 -1.48
CA ALA A 23 0.02 3.36 -2.39
C ALA A 23 -0.17 3.83 -3.84
N SER A 24 -1.42 3.87 -4.31
CA SER A 24 -1.74 4.30 -5.68
C SER A 24 -1.30 5.75 -5.95
N ILE A 25 -1.54 6.66 -4.99
CA ILE A 25 -1.10 8.05 -5.09
C ILE A 25 0.43 8.14 -5.07
N GLY A 26 1.09 7.40 -4.17
CA GLY A 26 2.55 7.37 -4.07
C GLY A 26 3.21 6.92 -5.37
N ILE A 27 2.73 5.81 -5.95
CA ILE A 27 3.21 5.28 -7.23
C ILE A 27 2.92 6.23 -8.38
N ALA A 28 1.73 6.85 -8.43
CA ALA A 28 1.38 7.78 -9.50
C ALA A 28 2.30 9.02 -9.53
N ILE A 29 2.57 9.62 -8.36
CA ILE A 29 3.46 10.79 -8.25
C ILE A 29 4.89 10.41 -8.61
N MET A 30 5.37 9.28 -8.09
CA MET A 30 6.72 8.80 -8.35
C MET A 30 6.91 8.45 -9.83
N GLY A 31 5.97 7.69 -10.42
CA GLY A 31 5.99 7.31 -11.84
C GLY A 31 5.91 8.52 -12.76
N GLY A 32 5.08 9.51 -12.43
CA GLY A 32 4.99 10.77 -13.18
C GLY A 32 6.33 11.53 -13.21
N LYS A 33 6.98 11.69 -12.04
CA LYS A 33 8.30 12.34 -11.95
C LYS A 33 9.41 11.54 -12.65
N TYR A 34 9.33 10.21 -12.60
CA TYR A 34 10.26 9.34 -13.32
C TYR A 34 10.16 9.57 -14.84
N LEU A 35 8.95 9.61 -15.39
CA LEU A 35 8.72 9.86 -16.81
C LEU A 35 9.18 11.27 -17.22
N GLU A 36 8.88 12.30 -16.43
CA GLU A 36 9.33 13.67 -16.70
C GLU A 36 10.86 13.79 -16.69
N SER A 37 11.52 13.15 -15.72
CA SER A 37 12.99 13.16 -15.61
C SER A 37 13.65 12.39 -16.74
N SER A 38 13.08 11.23 -17.11
CA SER A 38 13.56 10.40 -18.22
C SER A 38 13.41 11.10 -19.58
N ALA A 39 12.33 11.86 -19.77
CA ALA A 39 12.13 12.65 -20.98
C ALA A 39 13.12 13.82 -21.09
N ARG A 40 13.53 14.42 -19.96
CA ARG A 40 14.53 15.51 -19.94
C ARG A 40 15.96 15.00 -20.10
N GLN A 41 16.30 13.87 -19.47
CA GLN A 41 17.65 13.32 -19.43
C GLN A 41 17.62 11.80 -19.63
N PRO A 42 17.60 11.33 -20.90
CA PRO A 42 17.53 9.90 -21.21
C PRO A 42 18.71 9.08 -20.67
N GLU A 43 19.86 9.72 -20.48
CA GLU A 43 21.09 9.10 -19.95
C GLU A 43 20.93 8.60 -18.51
N LEU A 44 20.06 9.24 -17.72
CA LEU A 44 19.83 8.88 -16.32
C LEU A 44 18.74 7.82 -16.12
N MET A 45 18.10 7.35 -17.20
CA MET A 45 16.93 6.50 -17.13
C MET A 45 17.22 5.17 -16.41
N ASN A 46 18.38 4.55 -16.66
CA ASN A 46 18.79 3.30 -16.00
C ASN A 46 19.06 3.46 -14.50
N ASP A 47 19.70 4.56 -14.09
CA ASP A 47 19.96 4.84 -12.67
C ASP A 47 18.67 5.19 -11.91
N LEU A 48 17.80 6.00 -12.55
CA LEU A 48 16.49 6.35 -12.02
C LEU A 48 15.55 5.14 -11.92
N GLN A 49 15.62 4.18 -12.85
CA GLN A 49 14.79 2.97 -12.81
C GLN A 49 15.08 2.12 -11.57
N THR A 50 16.35 1.96 -11.20
CA THR A 50 16.74 1.21 -9.99
C THR A 50 16.19 1.89 -8.74
N LYS A 51 16.33 3.22 -8.64
CA LYS A 51 15.79 4.03 -7.54
C LYS A 51 14.26 3.97 -7.50
N MET A 52 13.61 3.98 -8.65
CA MET A 52 12.16 3.83 -8.80
C MET A 52 11.67 2.51 -8.20
N PHE A 53 12.32 1.39 -8.51
CA PHE A 53 11.94 0.08 -7.95
C PHE A 53 12.10 0.01 -6.43
N ILE A 54 13.18 0.59 -5.88
CA ILE A 54 13.39 0.64 -4.42
C ILE A 54 12.27 1.44 -3.74
N LEU A 55 11.92 2.60 -4.30
CA LEU A 55 10.85 3.45 -3.77
C LEU A 55 9.48 2.81 -3.96
N ALA A 56 9.21 2.17 -5.10
CA ALA A 56 7.98 1.44 -5.35
C ALA A 56 7.81 0.29 -4.34
N GLY A 57 8.87 -0.48 -4.10
CA GLY A 57 8.87 -1.55 -3.10
C GLY A 57 8.62 -1.03 -1.69
N LEU A 58 9.13 0.16 -1.33
CA LEU A 58 8.87 0.77 -0.03
C LEU A 58 7.40 1.21 0.13
N ILE A 59 6.81 1.76 -0.93
CA ILE A 59 5.39 2.13 -0.97
C ILE A 59 4.51 0.88 -0.80
N ASP A 60 4.79 -0.18 -1.56
CA ASP A 60 4.05 -1.43 -1.50
C ASP A 60 4.25 -2.17 -0.17
N ALA A 61 5.43 -2.09 0.43
CA ALA A 61 5.69 -2.69 1.75
C ALA A 61 4.78 -2.08 2.84
N ALA A 62 4.62 -0.76 2.85
CA ALA A 62 3.72 -0.09 3.80
C ALA A 62 2.25 -0.54 3.60
N PHE A 63 1.81 -0.70 2.36
CA PHE A 63 0.48 -1.22 2.04
C PHE A 63 0.31 -2.68 2.49
N LEU A 64 1.27 -3.56 2.20
CA LEU A 64 1.22 -4.98 2.56
C LEU A 64 1.20 -5.20 4.07
N ILE A 65 1.86 -4.35 4.86
CA ILE A 65 1.75 -4.39 6.32
C ILE A 65 0.31 -4.14 6.76
N GLY A 66 -0.37 -3.14 6.16
CA GLY A 66 -1.79 -2.87 6.43
C GLY A 66 -2.69 -4.05 6.05
N VAL A 67 -2.44 -4.67 4.88
CA VAL A 67 -3.18 -5.87 4.45
C VAL A 67 -2.94 -7.04 5.40
N ALA A 68 -1.71 -7.26 5.86
CA ALA A 68 -1.40 -8.32 6.82
C ALA A 68 -2.17 -8.15 8.13
N VAL A 69 -2.29 -6.92 8.63
CA VAL A 69 -3.11 -6.61 9.83
C VAL A 69 -4.60 -6.86 9.57
N ALA A 70 -5.12 -6.45 8.41
CA ALA A 70 -6.51 -6.70 8.04
C ALA A 70 -6.81 -8.20 7.90
N LEU A 71 -5.87 -8.99 7.35
CA LEU A 71 -5.96 -10.44 7.27
C LEU A 71 -5.91 -11.09 8.66
N LEU A 72 -5.05 -10.60 9.56
CA LEU A 72 -5.02 -11.06 10.95
C LEU A 72 -6.38 -10.84 11.62
N PHE A 73 -6.98 -9.65 11.47
CA PHE A 73 -8.29 -9.36 12.04
C PHE A 73 -9.42 -10.15 11.40
N ALA A 74 -9.30 -10.54 10.13
CA ALA A 74 -10.29 -11.35 9.44
C ALA A 74 -10.24 -12.84 9.83
N PHE A 75 -9.05 -13.43 9.92
CA PHE A 75 -8.88 -14.88 10.12
C PHE A 75 -8.54 -15.28 11.56
N ALA A 76 -7.87 -14.41 12.32
CA ALA A 76 -7.43 -14.66 13.69
C ALA A 76 -7.85 -13.50 14.60
N ASN A 77 -9.14 -13.15 14.52
CA ASN A 77 -9.70 -11.99 15.19
C ASN A 77 -9.53 -12.08 16.73
N PRO A 78 -8.65 -11.27 17.34
CA PRO A 78 -8.42 -11.32 18.78
C PRO A 78 -9.61 -10.80 19.59
N PHE A 79 -10.54 -10.07 18.95
CA PHE A 79 -11.71 -9.47 19.58
C PHE A 79 -12.90 -10.44 19.72
N VAL A 80 -12.77 -11.66 19.19
CA VAL A 80 -13.79 -12.72 19.34
C VAL A 80 -13.47 -13.62 20.54
N ILE A 81 -12.36 -13.39 21.24
CA ILE A 81 -12.02 -14.12 22.48
C ILE A 81 -12.72 -13.44 23.66
N ALA A 82 -14.01 -13.78 23.82
CA ALA A 82 -14.77 -13.88 25.08
C ALA A 82 -16.11 -14.57 24.79
#